data_AF-A0A151S5B3-F1
#
_entry.id   AF-A0A151S5B3-F1
#
_cell.length_a   1.000
_cell.length_b   1.000
_cell.length_c   1.000
_cell.angle_alpha   90.00
_cell.angle_beta   90.00
_cell.angle_gamma   90.00
#
_symmetry.space_group_name_H-M   'P 1'
#
loop_
_entity.id
_entity.type
_entity.pdbx_description
1 polymer ?
#
loop_
_entity_poly.entity_id
_entity_poly.type
_entity_poly.pdbx_seq_one_letter_code
_entity_poly.pdbx_strand_id
1 'polypeptide(L)'
;GLEKYIMTKLFSRTFSSSLEDEKIDNEISEKICLLQTFLKPQHLDIPPSLHNEPSWLLAEKELLKMNAFKAPHEKVMCIMNCCRVINNLLLNAATSEHVPTGADEVHFTLAFDTNFFLLIFHFQANPPKLHSNLKFIKLYRRQAKLISEAEYYFTNLVSAKSFIVDLNAKSLSMDEIKFEENMQAAKLTNKVTSESSSTCQLNQQEKNMLV
;
A
#
# COMPACT_ATOMS: atom_id res chain seq x y z
N GLY A 1 6.99 7.20 25.22
CA GLY A 1 8.06 6.68 26.08
C GLY A 1 7.96 5.17 26.26
N LEU A 2 7.16 4.71 27.21
CA LEU A 2 7.15 3.30 27.65
C LEU A 2 6.80 2.27 26.56
N GLU A 3 5.73 2.49 25.78
CA GLU A 3 5.34 1.60 24.66
C GLU A 3 6.48 1.42 23.66
N LYS A 4 7.11 2.53 23.23
CA LYS A 4 8.26 2.51 22.32
C LYS A 4 9.42 1.69 22.89
N TYR A 5 9.75 1.88 24.16
CA TYR A 5 10.85 1.16 24.80
C TYR A 5 10.61 -0.36 24.83
N ILE A 6 9.45 -0.79 25.33
CA ILE A 6 9.08 -2.21 25.44
C ILE A 6 9.01 -2.86 24.06
N MET A 7 8.29 -2.24 23.12
CA MET A 7 8.06 -2.83 21.80
C MET A 7 9.34 -2.87 20.96
N THR A 8 10.27 -1.93 21.14
CA THR A 8 11.58 -2.00 20.45
C THR A 8 12.40 -3.20 20.91
N LYS A 9 12.33 -3.57 22.20
CA LYS A 9 13.05 -4.73 22.75
C LYS A 9 12.39 -6.05 22.40
N LEU A 10 11.06 -6.08 22.33
CA LEU A 10 10.29 -7.28 21.99
C LEU A 10 10.11 -7.50 20.48
N PHE A 11 10.42 -6.49 19.65
CA PHE A 11 10.14 -6.49 18.21
C PHE A 11 10.55 -7.78 17.50
N SER A 12 11.76 -8.29 17.76
CA SER A 12 12.29 -9.51 17.11
C SER A 12 11.52 -10.78 17.44
N ARG A 13 10.73 -10.79 18.53
CA ARG A 13 9.90 -11.94 18.93
C ARG A 13 8.43 -11.76 18.60
N THR A 14 7.98 -10.52 18.39
CA THR A 14 6.56 -10.18 18.27
C THR A 14 6.13 -9.79 16.86
N PHE A 15 7.08 -9.41 15.99
CA PHE A 15 6.80 -8.98 14.63
C PHE A 15 7.07 -10.13 13.64
N SER A 16 6.07 -10.50 12.83
CA SER A 16 6.19 -11.59 11.85
C SER A 16 6.71 -12.88 12.51
N SER A 17 6.13 -13.24 13.67
CA SER A 17 6.64 -14.33 14.52
C SER A 17 6.18 -15.71 14.06
N SER A 18 5.16 -15.80 13.22
CA SER A 18 4.64 -17.05 12.66
C SER A 18 4.96 -17.15 11.18
N LEU A 19 5.27 -18.36 10.71
CA LEU A 19 5.55 -18.63 9.29
C LEU A 19 4.31 -18.33 8.42
N GLU A 20 3.12 -18.41 9.00
CA GLU A 20 1.86 -18.06 8.35
C GLU A 20 1.79 -16.55 8.04
N ASP A 21 2.24 -15.68 8.95
CA ASP A 21 2.23 -14.23 8.72
C ASP A 21 3.17 -13.86 7.57
N GLU A 22 4.34 -14.49 7.50
CA GLU A 22 5.31 -14.28 6.42
C GLU A 22 4.77 -14.76 5.06
N LYS A 23 4.07 -15.90 5.02
CA LYS A 23 3.39 -16.38 3.80
C LYS A 23 2.34 -15.39 3.32
N ILE A 24 1.47 -14.91 4.21
CA ILE A 24 0.42 -13.94 3.87
C ILE A 24 1.03 -12.62 3.38
N ASP A 25 2.12 -12.16 4.01
CA ASP A 25 2.84 -10.97 3.56
C ASP A 25 3.38 -11.12 2.14
N ASN A 26 3.98 -12.27 1.81
CA ASN A 26 4.49 -12.55 0.47
C ASN A 26 3.37 -12.64 -0.57
N GLU A 27 2.28 -13.34 -0.25
CA GLU A 27 1.10 -13.45 -1.14
C GLU A 27 0.50 -12.09 -1.46
N ILE A 28 0.36 -11.21 -0.45
CA ILE A 28 -0.14 -9.84 -0.65
C ILE A 28 0.83 -9.04 -1.51
N SER A 29 2.14 -9.12 -1.24
CA SER A 29 3.15 -8.38 -1.97
C SER A 29 3.22 -8.79 -3.44
N GLU A 30 3.16 -10.10 -3.72
CA GLU A 30 3.07 -10.64 -5.07
C GLU A 30 1.80 -10.19 -5.77
N LYS A 31 0.65 -10.28 -5.09
CA LYS A 31 -0.63 -9.87 -5.67
C LYS A 31 -0.64 -8.39 -6.04
N ILE A 32 -0.13 -7.50 -5.17
CA ILE A 32 0.03 -6.07 -5.46
C ILE A 32 0.89 -5.87 -6.71
N CYS A 33 2.04 -6.55 -6.80
CA CYS A 33 2.95 -6.43 -7.93
C CYS A 33 2.33 -6.88 -9.26
N LEU A 34 1.57 -7.98 -9.26
CA LEU A 34 0.86 -8.45 -10.45
C LEU A 34 -0.21 -7.45 -10.89
N LEU A 35 -1.03 -6.99 -9.94
CA LEU A 35 -2.09 -6.02 -10.19
C LEU A 35 -1.56 -4.70 -10.77
N GLN A 36 -0.42 -4.22 -10.28
CA GLN A 36 0.24 -3.01 -10.79
C GLN A 36 0.59 -3.08 -12.29
N THR A 37 0.75 -4.28 -12.86
CA THR A 37 1.17 -4.44 -14.27
C THR A 37 0.07 -4.07 -15.26
N PHE A 38 -1.20 -4.24 -14.88
CA PHE A 38 -2.34 -4.11 -15.81
C PHE A 38 -3.51 -3.31 -15.26
N LEU A 39 -3.55 -3.02 -13.95
CA LEU A 39 -4.54 -2.10 -13.40
C LEU A 39 -4.39 -0.74 -14.05
N LYS A 40 -5.52 -0.06 -14.18
CA LYS A 40 -5.59 1.31 -14.67
C LYS A 40 -6.45 2.10 -13.69
N PRO A 41 -6.24 3.41 -13.54
CA PRO A 41 -7.02 4.22 -12.60
C PRO A 41 -8.54 4.14 -12.85
N GLN A 42 -8.97 3.90 -14.10
CA GLN A 42 -10.38 3.78 -14.45
C GLN A 42 -11.06 2.54 -13.86
N HIS A 43 -10.32 1.47 -13.57
CA HIS A 43 -10.89 0.25 -12.97
C HIS A 43 -11.20 0.40 -11.46
N LEU A 44 -10.76 1.50 -10.85
CA LEU A 44 -10.92 1.79 -9.43
C LEU A 44 -11.80 3.03 -9.20
N ASP A 45 -12.58 3.44 -10.22
CA ASP A 45 -13.46 4.61 -10.21
C ASP A 45 -12.76 5.92 -9.81
N ILE A 46 -11.48 6.07 -10.19
CA ILE A 46 -10.68 7.23 -9.81
C ILE A 46 -10.90 8.40 -10.79
N PRO A 47 -11.23 9.61 -10.32
CA PRO A 47 -11.36 10.78 -11.17
C PRO A 47 -10.05 11.14 -11.88
N PRO A 48 -10.12 11.60 -13.13
CA PRO A 48 -8.94 12.01 -13.89
C PRO A 48 -8.20 13.20 -13.26
N SER A 49 -8.86 14.01 -12.43
CA SER A 49 -8.25 15.12 -11.68
C SER A 49 -7.17 14.67 -10.69
N LEU A 50 -7.12 13.39 -10.34
CA LEU A 50 -6.15 12.82 -9.41
C LEU A 50 -5.02 12.04 -10.08
N HIS A 51 -5.02 11.90 -11.41
CA HIS A 51 -4.12 10.97 -12.10
C HIS A 51 -2.65 11.43 -12.19
N ASN A 52 -2.31 12.67 -11.82
CA ASN A 52 -1.02 13.24 -12.25
C ASN A 52 -0.31 14.15 -11.23
N GLU A 53 -0.34 13.79 -9.94
CA GLU A 53 0.34 14.59 -8.91
C GLU A 53 1.63 13.91 -8.39
N PRO A 54 2.81 14.57 -8.42
CA PRO A 54 4.05 14.05 -7.81
C PRO A 54 3.91 13.82 -6.29
N SER A 55 2.84 14.32 -5.71
CA SER A 55 2.49 14.18 -4.31
C SER A 55 1.98 12.78 -3.93
N TRP A 56 1.51 11.96 -4.88
CA TRP A 56 1.22 10.54 -4.63
C TRP A 56 2.46 9.77 -4.19
N LEU A 57 3.60 10.09 -4.81
CA LEU A 57 4.92 9.56 -4.45
C LEU A 57 5.31 9.95 -3.01
N LEU A 58 4.86 11.12 -2.52
CA LEU A 58 5.09 11.51 -1.12
C LEU A 58 4.28 10.65 -0.16
N ALA A 59 3.01 10.37 -0.48
CA ALA A 59 2.16 9.50 0.33
C ALA A 59 2.69 8.06 0.36
N GLU A 60 3.14 7.54 -0.79
CA GLU A 60 3.83 6.25 -0.90
C GLU A 60 5.06 6.20 0.03
N LYS A 61 5.93 7.21 -0.04
CA LYS A 61 7.14 7.25 0.80
C LYS A 61 6.82 7.23 2.29
N GLU A 62 5.72 7.85 2.72
CA GLU A 62 5.27 7.78 4.12
C GLU A 62 4.86 6.35 4.51
N LEU A 63 4.13 5.62 3.65
CA LEU A 63 3.78 4.22 3.90
C LEU A 63 5.00 3.29 3.91
N LEU A 64 5.96 3.47 2.99
CA LEU A 64 7.18 2.65 2.93
C LEU A 64 8.03 2.80 4.20
N LYS A 65 8.02 3.98 4.84
CA LYS A 65 8.72 4.21 6.12
C LYS A 65 8.17 3.36 7.27
N MET A 66 6.97 2.81 7.17
CA MET A 66 6.38 1.99 8.22
C MET A 66 7.29 0.85 8.67
N ASN A 67 8.04 0.23 7.76
CA ASN A 67 8.98 -0.84 8.10
C ASN A 67 10.25 -0.38 8.81
N ALA A 68 10.63 0.88 8.70
CA ALA A 68 11.78 1.43 9.41
C ALA A 68 11.53 1.56 10.93
N PHE A 69 10.27 1.65 11.34
CA PHE A 69 9.89 1.85 12.73
C PHE A 69 9.58 0.55 13.47
N LYS A 70 10.02 0.47 14.73
CA LYS A 70 9.77 -0.69 15.61
C LYS A 70 8.65 -0.45 16.63
N ALA A 71 8.29 0.81 16.88
CA ALA A 71 7.19 1.13 17.78
C ALA A 71 5.84 1.18 17.05
N PRO A 72 4.76 0.61 17.61
CA PRO A 72 3.44 0.64 16.97
C PRO A 72 2.91 2.06 16.79
N HIS A 73 3.20 2.97 17.73
CA HIS A 73 2.95 4.40 17.58
C HIS A 73 3.48 5.00 16.28
N GLU A 74 4.75 4.72 15.98
CA GLU A 74 5.45 5.34 14.85
C GLU A 74 4.93 4.77 13.53
N LYS A 75 4.56 3.49 13.50
CA LYS A 75 3.88 2.88 12.36
C LYS A 75 2.50 3.51 12.09
N VAL A 76 1.71 3.77 13.13
CA VAL A 76 0.44 4.52 12.98
C VAL A 76 0.68 5.92 12.47
N MET A 77 1.74 6.60 12.92
CA MET A 77 2.08 7.95 12.42
C MET A 77 2.43 7.94 10.93
N CYS A 78 3.06 6.89 10.39
CA CYS A 78 3.25 6.74 8.94
C CYS A 78 1.91 6.70 8.19
N ILE A 79 0.93 5.97 8.71
CA ILE A 79 -0.43 5.90 8.13
C ILE A 79 -1.09 7.28 8.19
N MET A 80 -1.04 7.95 9.34
CA MET A 80 -1.60 9.30 9.51
C MET A 80 -0.95 10.33 8.58
N ASN A 81 0.39 10.31 8.48
CA ASN A 81 1.13 11.23 7.62
C ASN A 81 0.83 10.99 6.15
N CYS A 82 0.74 9.71 5.75
CA CYS A 82 0.20 9.33 4.46
C CYS A 82 -1.15 10.01 4.27
N CYS A 83 -2.18 9.68 5.06
CA CYS A 83 -3.53 10.26 4.98
C CYS A 83 -3.59 11.79 4.98
N ARG A 84 -2.65 12.48 5.61
CA ARG A 84 -2.57 13.95 5.53
C ARG A 84 -2.10 14.46 4.18
N VAL A 85 -1.07 13.85 3.59
CA VAL A 85 -0.60 14.17 2.24
C VAL A 85 -1.73 13.97 1.23
N ILE A 86 -2.43 12.85 1.39
CA ILE A 86 -3.63 12.47 0.62
C ILE A 86 -4.71 13.55 0.70
N ASN A 87 -5.15 13.89 1.91
CA ASN A 87 -6.24 14.85 2.09
C ASN A 87 -5.87 16.23 1.53
N ASN A 88 -4.62 16.65 1.71
CA ASN A 88 -4.14 17.90 1.13
C ASN A 88 -4.21 17.87 -0.41
N LEU A 89 -3.97 16.72 -1.05
CA LEU A 89 -4.10 16.59 -2.49
C LEU A 89 -5.54 16.68 -2.96
N LEU A 90 -6.43 15.98 -2.27
CA LEU A 90 -7.86 16.02 -2.58
C LEU A 90 -8.41 17.45 -2.43
N LEU A 91 -8.03 18.15 -1.37
CA LEU A 91 -8.40 19.55 -1.15
C LEU A 91 -7.87 20.47 -2.25
N ASN A 92 -6.63 20.29 -2.68
CA ASN A 92 -6.04 21.09 -3.77
C ASN A 92 -6.75 20.84 -5.10
N ALA A 93 -7.05 19.58 -5.42
CA ALA A 93 -7.78 19.21 -6.63
C ALA A 93 -9.20 19.80 -6.62
N ALA A 94 -9.91 19.67 -5.49
CA ALA A 94 -11.26 20.22 -5.29
C ALA A 94 -11.30 21.76 -5.28
N THR A 95 -10.20 22.44 -4.99
CA THR A 95 -10.10 23.90 -5.07
C THR A 95 -9.82 24.37 -6.50
N SER A 96 -9.18 23.53 -7.32
CA SER A 96 -8.82 23.84 -8.72
C SER A 96 -9.98 23.66 -9.70
N GLU A 97 -10.86 22.69 -9.44
CA GLU A 97 -12.14 22.54 -10.12
C GLU A 97 -13.17 23.30 -9.26
N HIS A 98 -13.82 24.34 -9.79
CA HIS A 98 -14.88 25.09 -9.09
C HIS A 98 -16.09 24.18 -8.74
N VAL A 99 -15.96 23.33 -7.72
CA VAL A 99 -17.05 22.51 -7.17
C VAL A 99 -17.78 23.35 -6.12
N PRO A 100 -19.10 23.59 -6.24
CA PRO A 100 -19.83 24.40 -5.27
C PRO A 100 -19.88 23.68 -3.93
N THR A 101 -19.45 24.37 -2.87
CA THR A 101 -19.55 23.96 -1.48
C THR A 101 -21.01 23.84 -1.06
N GLY A 102 -21.53 22.62 -1.01
CA GLY A 102 -22.86 22.34 -0.45
C GLY A 102 -23.14 20.85 -0.34
N ALA A 103 -23.12 20.31 0.89
CA ALA A 103 -23.56 18.97 1.32
C ALA A 103 -22.92 17.72 0.67
N ASP A 104 -22.42 17.82 -0.57
CA ASP A 104 -21.75 16.75 -1.32
C ASP A 104 -20.27 16.57 -0.93
N GLU A 105 -19.70 17.52 -0.19
CA GLU A 105 -18.36 17.47 0.42
C GLU A 105 -18.17 16.24 1.33
N VAL A 106 -19.22 15.84 2.04
CA VAL A 106 -19.19 14.71 2.98
C VAL A 106 -19.25 13.39 2.21
N HIS A 107 -19.98 13.33 1.09
CA HIS A 107 -20.03 12.16 0.22
C HIS A 107 -18.73 11.96 -0.56
N PHE A 108 -18.10 13.05 -1.01
CA PHE A 108 -16.81 13.04 -1.68
C PHE A 108 -15.67 12.60 -0.75
N THR A 109 -15.73 12.97 0.53
CA THR A 109 -14.73 12.53 1.51
C THR A 109 -14.82 11.01 1.76
N LEU A 110 -16.04 10.47 1.97
CA LEU A 110 -16.23 9.07 2.41
C LEU A 110 -16.11 8.02 1.29
N ALA A 111 -16.49 8.34 0.05
CA ALA A 111 -16.39 7.39 -1.08
C ALA A 111 -14.94 7.23 -1.60
N PHE A 112 -14.07 8.20 -1.32
CA PHE A 112 -12.66 8.18 -1.73
C PHE A 112 -11.74 7.46 -0.74
N ASP A 113 -12.17 7.27 0.51
CA ASP A 113 -11.28 6.87 1.60
C ASP A 113 -10.69 5.45 1.46
N THR A 114 -11.42 4.52 0.84
CA THR A 114 -10.88 3.17 0.54
C THR A 114 -10.16 3.14 -0.82
N ASN A 115 -10.72 3.83 -1.82
CA ASN A 115 -10.18 3.89 -3.17
C ASN A 115 -8.82 4.59 -3.24
N PHE A 116 -8.54 5.51 -2.31
CA PHE A 116 -7.26 6.19 -2.24
C PHE A 116 -6.10 5.24 -1.87
N PHE A 117 -6.28 4.37 -0.86
CA PHE A 117 -5.23 3.41 -0.54
C PHE A 117 -4.97 2.46 -1.69
N LEU A 118 -6.03 2.02 -2.39
CA LEU A 118 -5.91 1.23 -3.63
C LEU A 118 -5.14 1.99 -4.71
N LEU A 119 -5.29 3.31 -4.78
CA LEU A 119 -4.54 4.15 -5.69
C LEU A 119 -3.06 4.27 -5.33
N ILE A 120 -2.71 4.31 -4.03
CA ILE A 120 -1.31 4.24 -3.60
C ILE A 120 -0.70 2.88 -3.98
N PHE A 121 -1.43 1.78 -3.77
CA PHE A 121 -0.99 0.46 -4.22
C PHE A 121 -0.87 0.39 -5.74
N HIS A 122 -1.72 1.10 -6.49
CA HIS A 122 -1.63 1.21 -7.95
C HIS A 122 -0.40 1.99 -8.41
N PHE A 123 -0.11 3.15 -7.80
CA PHE A 123 1.04 4.00 -8.11
C PHE A 123 2.36 3.52 -7.49
N GLN A 124 2.50 2.22 -7.26
CA GLN A 124 3.77 1.53 -6.95
C GLN A 124 4.14 1.35 -5.46
N ALA A 125 3.29 1.76 -4.51
CA ALA A 125 3.57 1.44 -3.11
C ALA A 125 3.31 -0.04 -2.82
N ASN A 126 4.38 -0.82 -2.71
CA ASN A 126 4.34 -2.19 -2.18
C ASN A 126 5.03 -2.22 -0.80
N PRO A 127 4.37 -1.72 0.27
CA PRO A 127 4.97 -1.69 1.60
C PRO A 127 5.31 -3.12 2.05
N PRO A 128 6.60 -3.42 2.29
CA PRO A 128 7.00 -4.76 2.67
C PRO A 128 6.38 -5.15 4.01
N LYS A 129 5.96 -6.41 4.13
CA LYS A 129 5.35 -6.96 5.36
C LYS A 129 4.09 -6.25 5.83
N LEU A 130 3.24 -5.81 4.89
CA LEU A 130 2.02 -5.05 5.17
C LEU A 130 1.10 -5.74 6.20
N HIS A 131 0.83 -7.04 6.05
CA HIS A 131 -0.02 -7.79 6.96
C HIS A 131 0.58 -7.83 8.37
N SER A 132 1.88 -8.17 8.49
CA SER A 132 2.57 -8.17 9.79
C SER A 132 2.55 -6.79 10.46
N ASN A 133 2.70 -5.70 9.69
CA ASN A 133 2.60 -4.34 10.23
C ASN A 133 1.22 -4.03 10.81
N LEU A 134 0.17 -4.31 10.05
CA LEU A 134 -1.21 -4.04 10.49
C LEU A 134 -1.58 -4.91 11.70
N LYS A 135 -1.21 -6.19 11.68
CA LYS A 135 -1.38 -7.10 12.82
C LYS A 135 -0.64 -6.60 14.05
N PHE A 136 0.62 -6.18 13.89
CA PHE A 136 1.44 -5.65 14.98
C PHE A 136 0.84 -4.37 15.59
N ILE A 137 0.34 -3.44 14.78
CA ILE A 137 -0.36 -2.25 15.27
C ILE A 137 -1.59 -2.67 16.07
N LYS A 138 -2.43 -3.57 15.53
CA LYS A 138 -3.67 -4.02 16.19
C LYS A 138 -3.41 -4.68 17.55
N LEU A 139 -2.32 -5.44 17.67
CA LEU A 139 -2.00 -6.19 18.90
C LEU A 139 -1.31 -5.33 19.98
N TYR A 140 -0.41 -4.43 19.57
CA TYR A 140 0.51 -3.78 20.52
C TYR A 140 0.31 -2.28 20.68
N ARG A 141 -0.57 -1.67 19.88
CA ARG A 141 -0.98 -0.28 20.09
C ARG A 141 -1.94 -0.21 21.26
N ARG A 142 -1.71 0.73 22.19
CA ARG A 142 -2.70 1.03 23.24
C ARG A 142 -4.04 1.44 22.63
N GLN A 143 -5.10 0.66 22.89
CA GLN A 143 -6.45 0.91 22.37
C GLN A 143 -6.96 2.32 22.71
N ALA A 144 -6.70 2.83 23.92
CA ALA A 144 -7.03 4.20 24.31
C ALA A 144 -6.35 5.30 23.47
N LYS A 145 -5.37 4.95 22.62
CA LYS A 145 -4.66 5.87 21.71
C LYS A 145 -4.87 5.54 20.23
N LEU A 146 -5.72 4.58 19.92
CA LEU A 146 -6.16 4.25 18.57
C LEU A 146 -7.66 4.56 18.54
N ILE A 147 -7.98 5.86 18.52
CA ILE A 147 -9.35 6.39 18.54
C ILE A 147 -9.46 7.51 17.50
N SER A 148 -10.67 7.81 17.05
CA SER A 148 -10.98 8.88 16.08
C SER A 148 -10.24 8.67 14.75
N GLU A 149 -9.61 9.70 14.19
CA GLU A 149 -8.93 9.68 12.88
C GLU A 149 -7.92 8.52 12.74
N ALA A 150 -7.17 8.22 13.80
CA ALA A 150 -6.17 7.15 13.76
C ALA A 150 -6.78 5.76 13.64
N GLU A 151 -7.93 5.53 14.27
CA GLU A 151 -8.69 4.29 14.14
C GLU A 151 -9.36 4.20 12.78
N TYR A 152 -9.91 5.32 12.31
CA TYR A 152 -10.55 5.43 11.00
C TYR A 152 -9.58 5.07 9.87
N TYR A 153 -8.44 5.76 9.76
CA TYR A 153 -7.45 5.50 8.71
C TYR A 153 -6.83 4.12 8.82
N PHE A 154 -6.60 3.63 10.04
CA PHE A 154 -6.13 2.25 10.24
C PHE A 154 -7.15 1.24 9.71
N THR A 155 -8.43 1.42 10.02
CA THR A 155 -9.51 0.55 9.54
C THR A 155 -9.62 0.59 8.01
N ASN A 156 -9.52 1.76 7.41
CA ASN A 156 -9.55 1.91 5.95
C ASN A 156 -8.37 1.21 5.27
N LEU A 157 -7.16 1.30 5.84
CA LEU A 157 -5.99 0.58 5.32
C LEU A 157 -6.14 -0.95 5.48
N VAL A 158 -6.74 -1.41 6.58
CA VAL A 158 -7.06 -2.83 6.77
C VAL A 158 -8.10 -3.29 5.74
N SER A 159 -9.13 -2.49 5.48
CA SER A 159 -10.14 -2.76 4.45
C SER A 159 -9.52 -2.80 3.05
N ALA A 160 -8.65 -1.84 2.71
CA ALA A 160 -7.94 -1.83 1.43
C ALA A 160 -7.05 -3.08 1.26
N LYS A 161 -6.33 -3.49 2.32
CA LYS A 161 -5.56 -4.73 2.33
C LYS A 161 -6.45 -5.95 2.06
N SER A 162 -7.61 -6.04 2.71
CA SER A 162 -8.55 -7.14 2.49
C SER A 162 -9.14 -7.12 1.08
N PHE A 163 -9.51 -5.94 0.57
CA PHE A 163 -9.99 -5.78 -0.81
C PHE A 163 -8.97 -6.30 -1.81
N ILE A 164 -7.67 -5.95 -1.67
CA ILE A 164 -6.62 -6.47 -2.56
C ILE A 164 -6.53 -7.99 -2.49
N VAL A 165 -6.60 -8.58 -1.30
CA VAL A 165 -6.57 -10.04 -1.12
C VAL A 165 -7.77 -10.72 -1.81
N ASP A 166 -8.95 -10.12 -1.74
CA ASP A 166 -10.19 -10.69 -2.29
C ASP A 166 -10.47 -10.24 -3.74
N LEU A 167 -9.64 -9.35 -4.29
CA LEU A 167 -9.82 -8.74 -5.60
C LEU A 167 -9.88 -9.81 -6.71
N ASN A 168 -10.95 -9.72 -7.50
CA ASN A 168 -11.24 -10.59 -8.63
C ASN A 168 -11.76 -9.79 -9.83
N ALA A 169 -12.01 -10.47 -10.95
CA ALA A 169 -12.46 -9.84 -12.19
C ALA A 169 -13.76 -9.00 -12.01
N LYS A 170 -14.69 -9.49 -11.19
CA LYS A 170 -15.96 -8.80 -10.89
C LYS A 170 -15.72 -7.50 -10.11
N SER A 171 -14.77 -7.48 -9.18
CA SER A 171 -14.37 -6.28 -8.45
C SER A 171 -13.83 -5.17 -9.37
N LEU A 172 -13.30 -5.53 -10.54
CA LEU A 172 -12.73 -4.59 -11.52
C LEU A 172 -13.66 -4.34 -12.72
N SER A 173 -14.88 -4.88 -12.69
CA SER A 173 -15.81 -4.86 -13.84
C SER A 173 -15.16 -5.37 -15.13
N MET A 174 -14.33 -6.41 -15.04
CA MET A 174 -13.58 -7.02 -16.14
C MET A 174 -14.04 -8.47 -16.38
N ASP A 175 -13.92 -8.94 -17.62
CA ASP A 175 -14.15 -10.35 -17.94
C ASP A 175 -13.16 -11.27 -17.20
N GLU A 176 -13.66 -12.40 -16.67
CA GLU A 176 -12.85 -13.36 -15.91
C GLU A 176 -11.67 -13.91 -16.74
N ILE A 177 -11.90 -14.18 -18.02
CA ILE A 177 -10.88 -14.68 -18.95
C ILE A 177 -9.76 -13.65 -19.11
N LYS A 178 -10.14 -12.39 -19.39
CA LYS A 178 -9.19 -11.29 -19.59
C LYS A 178 -8.41 -10.99 -18.31
N PHE A 179 -9.04 -11.08 -17.15
CA PHE A 179 -8.38 -10.91 -15.87
C PHE A 179 -7.32 -11.99 -15.64
N GLU A 180 -7.65 -13.26 -15.89
CA GLU A 180 -6.69 -14.36 -15.73
C GLU A 180 -5.54 -14.26 -16.74
N GLU A 181 -5.83 -13.92 -17.99
CA GLU A 181 -4.80 -13.66 -19.02
C GLU A 181 -3.82 -12.57 -18.57
N ASN A 182 -4.33 -11.45 -18.05
CA ASN A 182 -3.50 -10.37 -17.52
C ASN A 182 -2.67 -10.80 -16.31
N MET A 183 -3.25 -11.57 -15.38
CA MET A 183 -2.54 -12.11 -14.22
C MET A 183 -1.40 -13.06 -14.63
N GLN A 184 -1.64 -13.92 -15.63
CA GLN A 184 -0.61 -14.82 -16.16
C GLN A 184 0.49 -14.06 -16.92
N ALA A 185 0.12 -13.08 -17.74
CA ALA A 185 1.07 -12.21 -18.43
C ALA A 185 1.96 -11.43 -17.45
N ALA A 186 1.37 -10.94 -16.34
CA ALA A 186 2.12 -10.27 -15.27
C ALA A 186 3.09 -11.23 -14.56
N LYS A 187 2.69 -12.48 -14.29
CA LYS A 187 3.58 -13.51 -13.71
C LYS A 187 4.78 -13.81 -14.61
N LEU A 188 4.57 -13.89 -15.93
CA LEU A 188 5.64 -14.11 -16.90
C LEU A 188 6.61 -12.92 -16.94
N THR A 189 6.08 -11.70 -16.95
CA THR A 189 6.88 -10.46 -16.94
C THR A 189 7.74 -10.35 -15.68
N ASN A 190 7.19 -10.68 -14.51
CA ASN A 190 7.93 -10.66 -13.25
C ASN A 190 9.02 -11.75 -13.19
N LYS A 191 8.78 -12.95 -13.74
CA LYS A 191 9.81 -14.00 -13.86
C LYS A 191 10.99 -13.54 -14.70
N VAL A 192 10.73 -12.98 -15.88
CA VAL A 192 11.78 -12.46 -16.78
C VAL A 192 12.60 -11.35 -16.11
N THR A 193 11.97 -10.49 -15.30
CA THR A 193 12.66 -9.42 -14.55
C THR A 193 13.51 -9.98 -13.39
N SER A 194 13.07 -11.04 -12.73
CA SER A 194 13.85 -11.71 -11.67
C SER A 194 15.04 -12.53 -12.22
N GLU A 195 14.89 -13.16 -13.39
CA GLU A 195 15.95 -13.91 -14.05
C GLU A 195 16.98 -12.99 -14.72
N SER A 196 16.55 -11.90 -15.38
CA SER A 196 17.48 -10.88 -15.92
C SER A 196 18.29 -10.16 -14.84
N SER A 197 17.73 -9.98 -13.63
CA SER A 197 18.47 -9.46 -12.47
C SER A 197 19.53 -10.45 -11.96
N SER A 198 19.33 -11.76 -12.19
CA SER A 198 20.27 -12.82 -11.81
C SER A 198 21.38 -12.99 -12.86
N THR A 199 21.05 -12.84 -14.15
CA THR A 199 22.02 -12.97 -15.25
C THR A 199 22.92 -11.73 -15.40
N CYS A 200 22.47 -10.55 -14.95
CA CYS A 200 23.32 -9.36 -14.87
C CYS A 200 24.42 -9.44 -13.80
N GLN A 201 24.30 -10.30 -12.78
CA GLN A 201 25.34 -10.44 -11.74
C GLN A 201 26.53 -11.32 -12.16
N LEU A 202 26.34 -12.26 -13.10
CA LEU A 202 27.43 -13.12 -13.59
C LEU A 202 28.36 -12.39 -14.58
N ASN A 203 27.81 -11.49 -15.41
CA ASN A 203 28.61 -10.74 -16.40
C ASN A 203 29.50 -9.64 -15.78
N GLN A 204 29.34 -9.32 -14.49
CA GLN A 204 30.18 -8.34 -13.80
C GLN A 204 31.45 -8.96 -13.16
N GLN A 205 31.47 -10.28 -12.91
CA GLN A 205 32.64 -10.97 -12.35
C GLN A 205 33.71 -11.29 -13.40
N GLU A 206 33.33 -11.59 -14.64
CA GLU A 206 34.31 -11.90 -15.72
C GLU A 206 35.07 -10.66 -16.21
N LYS A 207 34.52 -9.45 -16.05
CA LYS A 207 35.18 -8.20 -16.47
C LYS A 207 36.25 -7.69 -15.50
N ASN A 208 36.25 -8.15 -14.24
CA ASN A 208 37.20 -7.72 -13.21
C ASN A 208 38.45 -8.62 -13.08
N MET A 209 38.62 -9.61 -13.95
CA MET A 209 39.80 -10.49 -13.96
C MET A 209 40.78 -10.21 -15.12
N LEU A 210 40.48 -9.21 -15.96
CA LEU A 210 41.25 -8.85 -17.16
C LEU A 210 41.77 -7.41 -17.16
N VAL A 211 41.83 -6.75 -15.98
CA VAL A 211 42.48 -5.45 -15.80
C VAL A 211 43.51 -5.54 -14.70
#